data_AF-A0AAE0JSG3-F1
#
_entry.id   AF-A0AAE0JSG3-F1
#
_cell.length_a   1.000
_cell.length_b   1.000
_cell.length_c   1.000
_cell.angle_alpha   90.00
_cell.angle_beta   90.00
_cell.angle_gamma   90.00
#
_symmetry.space_group_name_H-M   'P 1'
#
loop_
_entity.id
_entity.type
_entity.pdbx_description
1 polymer ?
#
loop_
_entity_poly.entity_id
_entity_poly.type
_entity_poly.pdbx_seq_one_letter_code
_entity_poly.pdbx_strand_id
1 'polypeptide(L)'
;MDEAQWSQGSPATADVAYEKKPEAIEQAADILLDEARAQLPRSRAYVHARQRFWDAFPGGRFVRLATPGDDLECALHAAIISMKHQASRSGSSLPLPTVEELRDIFLSGPMTEYNEVVGLSNVNDLTADQLSAVFEEWGRANLPAGTRCQLGYVTDDGVPVMMNTPDVETADPDPTVLRIWVFNDGASLRGGVGHYEGIRRPAVEGAEPPR
;
A
#
# COMPACT_ATOMS: atom_id res chain seq x y z
N MET A 1 -26.21 -61.66 27.43
CA MET A 1 -26.28 -60.58 28.43
C MET A 1 -24.88 -59.98 28.51
N ASP A 2 -24.28 -59.54 27.41
CA ASP A 2 -24.59 -58.47 26.44
C ASP A 2 -23.67 -57.28 26.73
N GLU A 3 -22.52 -57.31 26.06
CA GLU A 3 -21.57 -56.22 25.93
C GLU A 3 -22.18 -55.14 25.03
N ALA A 4 -22.43 -53.96 25.59
CA ALA A 4 -22.89 -52.80 24.82
C ALA A 4 -21.68 -52.12 24.16
N GLN A 5 -21.59 -52.29 22.84
CA GLN A 5 -20.67 -51.58 21.95
C GLN A 5 -20.98 -50.08 21.93
N TRP A 6 -20.00 -49.26 22.31
CA TRP A 6 -20.01 -47.82 22.05
C TRP A 6 -19.46 -47.58 20.65
N SER A 7 -20.36 -47.40 19.69
CA SER A 7 -20.04 -46.95 18.33
C SER A 7 -19.71 -45.45 18.36
N GLN A 8 -18.50 -45.13 17.92
CA GLN A 8 -18.06 -43.76 17.60
C GLN A 8 -18.80 -43.25 16.36
N GLY A 9 -19.58 -42.19 16.52
CA GLY A 9 -20.05 -41.35 15.42
C GLY A 9 -19.24 -40.07 15.38
N SER A 10 -18.29 -39.96 14.45
CA SER A 10 -17.65 -38.70 14.11
C SER A 10 -18.68 -37.72 13.56
N PRO A 11 -18.76 -36.46 14.03
CA PRO A 11 -19.54 -35.45 13.33
C PRO A 11 -18.81 -35.11 12.03
N ALA A 12 -19.47 -35.36 10.90
CA ALA A 12 -19.06 -34.88 9.61
C ALA A 12 -18.90 -33.35 9.67
N THR A 13 -17.68 -32.86 9.44
CA THR A 13 -17.42 -31.45 9.21
C THR A 13 -18.14 -31.06 7.93
N ALA A 14 -19.19 -30.26 8.06
CA ALA A 14 -19.80 -29.58 6.94
C ALA A 14 -18.73 -28.65 6.33
N ASP A 15 -18.27 -28.99 5.13
CA ASP A 15 -17.50 -28.10 4.28
C ASP A 15 -18.39 -26.89 3.95
N VAL A 16 -18.28 -25.84 4.77
CA VAL A 16 -18.82 -24.53 4.44
C VAL A 16 -17.94 -23.99 3.32
N ALA A 17 -18.36 -24.20 2.08
CA ALA A 17 -17.79 -23.53 0.93
C ALA A 17 -17.92 -22.01 1.17
N TYR A 18 -16.81 -21.39 1.57
CA TYR A 18 -16.70 -19.94 1.63
C TYR A 18 -16.78 -19.44 0.19
N GLU A 19 -17.96 -19.01 -0.25
CA GLU A 19 -18.11 -18.27 -1.49
C GLU A 19 -17.27 -17.00 -1.37
N LYS A 20 -16.11 -16.99 -2.04
CA LYS A 20 -15.25 -15.81 -2.11
C LYS A 20 -16.04 -14.73 -2.86
N LYS A 21 -16.57 -13.76 -2.12
CA LYS A 21 -17.26 -12.59 -2.70
C LYS A 21 -16.35 -11.97 -3.77
N PRO A 22 -16.86 -11.65 -4.97
CA PRO A 22 -16.04 -11.04 -6.01
C PRO A 22 -15.45 -9.74 -5.47
N GLU A 23 -14.14 -9.59 -5.63
CA GLU A 23 -13.43 -8.39 -5.20
C GLU A 23 -13.92 -7.20 -6.02
N ALA A 24 -14.31 -6.12 -5.35
CA ALA A 24 -14.74 -4.91 -6.03
C ALA A 24 -13.55 -4.26 -6.75
N ILE A 25 -13.72 -3.98 -8.04
CA ILE A 25 -12.75 -3.23 -8.82
C ILE A 25 -13.10 -1.75 -8.69
N GLU A 26 -12.18 -0.97 -8.15
CA GLU A 26 -12.29 0.46 -8.03
C GLU A 26 -11.59 1.19 -9.18
N GLN A 27 -11.95 2.45 -9.34
CA GLN A 27 -11.49 3.32 -10.41
C GLN A 27 -10.99 4.62 -9.79
N ALA A 28 -9.69 4.90 -9.94
CA ALA A 28 -9.13 6.18 -9.54
C ALA A 28 -9.73 7.30 -10.39
N ALA A 29 -9.93 8.45 -9.76
CA ALA A 29 -10.35 9.68 -10.40
C ALA A 29 -9.26 10.09 -11.40
N ASP A 30 -9.62 10.12 -12.69
CA ASP A 30 -8.74 10.69 -13.70
C ASP A 30 -8.84 12.21 -13.63
N ILE A 31 -8.09 12.79 -12.69
CA ILE A 31 -7.99 14.25 -12.58
C ILE A 31 -7.09 14.72 -13.72
N LEU A 32 -7.65 14.75 -14.91
CA LEU A 32 -7.19 15.63 -15.96
C LEU A 32 -7.60 17.04 -15.52
N LEU A 33 -6.67 17.74 -14.90
CA LEU A 33 -6.75 19.18 -14.79
C LEU A 33 -6.90 19.72 -16.21
N ASP A 34 -7.79 20.71 -16.41
CA ASP A 34 -7.84 21.42 -17.70
C ASP A 34 -6.42 21.86 -18.10
N GLU A 35 -6.15 21.97 -19.40
CA GLU A 35 -4.79 22.22 -19.89
C GLU A 35 -4.15 23.44 -19.21
N ALA A 36 -4.93 24.50 -18.93
CA ALA A 36 -4.44 25.70 -18.27
C ALA A 36 -4.06 25.45 -16.79
N ARG A 37 -4.86 24.67 -16.05
CA ARG A 37 -4.56 24.26 -14.67
C ARG A 37 -3.40 23.29 -14.62
N ALA A 38 -3.27 22.38 -15.57
CA ALA A 38 -2.14 21.45 -15.64
C ALA A 38 -0.79 22.17 -15.82
N GLN A 39 -0.78 23.34 -16.46
CA GLN A 39 0.44 24.17 -16.58
C GLN A 39 0.82 24.90 -15.28
N LEU A 40 -0.07 25.01 -14.29
CA LEU A 40 0.25 25.69 -13.04
C LEU A 40 1.29 24.89 -12.24
N PRO A 41 2.33 25.52 -11.66
CA PRO A 41 3.36 24.81 -10.91
C PRO A 41 2.80 23.93 -9.77
N ARG A 42 1.79 24.42 -9.06
CA ARG A 42 1.09 23.69 -7.97
C ARG A 42 0.40 22.39 -8.42
N SER A 43 0.14 22.27 -9.72
CA SER A 43 -0.62 21.18 -10.32
C SER A 43 0.29 20.09 -10.89
N ARG A 44 1.58 20.37 -11.09
CA ARG A 44 2.53 19.43 -11.68
C ARG A 44 2.68 18.16 -10.86
N ALA A 45 2.73 18.26 -9.53
CA ALA A 45 2.81 17.10 -8.64
C ALA A 45 1.64 16.13 -8.86
N TYR A 46 0.41 16.66 -8.98
CA TYR A 46 -0.78 15.85 -9.26
C TYR A 46 -0.74 15.20 -10.66
N VAL A 47 -0.28 15.93 -11.69
CA VAL A 47 -0.14 15.37 -13.04
C VAL A 47 0.88 14.22 -13.06
N HIS A 48 2.01 14.39 -12.39
CA HIS A 48 3.02 13.35 -12.28
C HIS A 48 2.53 12.15 -11.46
N ALA A 49 1.89 12.39 -10.30
CA ALA A 49 1.30 11.33 -9.48
C ALA A 49 0.26 10.53 -10.29
N ARG A 50 -0.64 11.22 -11.00
CA ARG A 50 -1.60 10.59 -11.92
C ARG A 50 -0.89 9.75 -12.97
N GLN A 51 0.13 10.28 -13.65
CA GLN A 51 0.84 9.51 -14.68
C GLN A 51 1.46 8.24 -14.10
N ARG A 52 2.16 8.35 -12.97
CA ARG A 52 2.79 7.21 -12.28
C ARG A 52 1.76 6.18 -11.84
N PHE A 53 0.59 6.63 -11.37
CA PHE A 53 -0.48 5.73 -11.01
C PHE A 53 -1.00 4.97 -12.23
N TRP A 54 -1.24 5.63 -13.36
CA TRP A 54 -1.72 4.98 -14.57
C TRP A 54 -0.70 4.01 -15.18
N ASP A 55 0.60 4.30 -15.06
CA ASP A 55 1.67 3.36 -15.43
C ASP A 55 1.62 2.10 -14.54
N ALA A 56 1.39 2.31 -13.24
CA ALA A 56 1.29 1.25 -12.23
C ALA A 56 -0.06 0.51 -12.23
N PHE A 57 -1.14 1.11 -12.71
CA PHE A 57 -2.52 0.62 -12.72
C PHE A 57 -3.20 1.06 -14.02
N PRO A 58 -3.07 0.27 -15.10
CA PRO A 58 -3.62 0.65 -16.41
C PRO A 58 -5.11 0.95 -16.35
N GLY A 59 -5.48 2.10 -16.92
CA GLY A 59 -6.85 2.62 -16.88
C GLY A 59 -7.27 3.13 -15.50
N GLY A 60 -6.36 3.27 -14.53
CA GLY A 60 -6.67 3.73 -13.18
C GLY A 60 -7.42 2.71 -12.32
N ARG A 61 -7.44 1.43 -12.72
CA ARG A 61 -8.23 0.39 -12.04
C ARG A 61 -7.41 -0.36 -11.00
N PHE A 62 -7.97 -0.55 -9.81
CA PHE A 62 -7.33 -1.25 -8.70
C PHE A 62 -8.32 -2.04 -7.86
N VAL A 63 -7.81 -2.94 -7.03
CA VAL A 63 -8.56 -3.70 -6.03
C VAL A 63 -7.95 -3.37 -4.67
N ARG A 64 -8.79 -3.02 -3.70
CA ARG A 64 -8.40 -2.82 -2.29
C ARG A 64 -8.31 -4.15 -1.57
N LEU A 65 -7.34 -4.22 -0.67
CA LEU A 65 -6.99 -5.40 0.11
C LEU A 65 -6.99 -4.98 1.57
N ALA A 66 -7.98 -5.50 2.30
CA ALA A 66 -8.18 -5.21 3.71
C ALA A 66 -6.91 -5.48 4.51
N THR A 67 -6.62 -4.60 5.45
CA THR A 67 -5.57 -4.75 6.45
C THR A 67 -6.16 -5.21 7.78
N PRO A 68 -5.37 -5.86 8.64
CA PRO A 68 -5.75 -6.07 10.03
C PRO A 68 -6.02 -4.73 10.72
N GLY A 69 -7.10 -4.64 11.52
CA GLY A 69 -7.54 -3.40 12.16
C GLY A 69 -7.19 -3.28 13.65
N ASP A 70 -6.62 -4.32 14.27
CA ASP A 70 -6.64 -4.47 15.73
C ASP A 70 -5.57 -3.64 16.46
N ASP A 71 -4.52 -3.17 15.77
CA ASP A 71 -3.34 -2.54 16.39
C ASP A 71 -3.02 -1.10 15.91
N LEU A 72 -3.90 -0.49 15.10
CA LEU A 72 -3.67 0.82 14.44
C LEU A 72 -2.42 0.85 13.54
N GLU A 73 -1.94 -0.31 13.10
CA GLU A 73 -0.78 -0.44 12.19
C GLU A 73 -1.20 -0.75 10.75
N CYS A 74 -2.46 -0.44 10.41
CA CYS A 74 -3.02 -0.68 9.08
C CYS A 74 -2.14 -0.10 7.96
N ALA A 75 -1.46 1.03 8.20
CA ALA A 75 -0.48 1.63 7.29
C ALA A 75 0.69 0.69 6.95
N LEU A 76 1.31 0.07 7.96
CA LEU A 76 2.43 -0.85 7.78
C LEU A 76 1.98 -2.11 7.03
N HIS A 77 0.83 -2.67 7.43
CA HIS A 77 0.22 -3.81 6.74
C HIS A 77 -0.11 -3.49 5.28
N ALA A 78 -0.66 -2.31 4.99
CA ALA A 78 -0.99 -1.88 3.64
C ALA A 78 0.26 -1.83 2.75
N ALA A 79 1.36 -1.28 3.25
CA ALA A 79 2.62 -1.23 2.52
C ALA A 79 3.14 -2.63 2.17
N ILE A 80 3.13 -3.57 3.12
CA ILE A 80 3.57 -4.96 2.91
C ILE A 80 2.68 -5.66 1.87
N ILE A 81 1.36 -5.57 2.04
CA ILE A 81 0.38 -6.19 1.14
C ILE A 81 0.54 -5.62 -0.28
N SER A 82 0.62 -4.30 -0.41
CA SER A 82 0.85 -3.63 -1.69
C SER A 82 2.16 -4.07 -2.33
N MET A 83 3.26 -4.07 -1.58
CA MET A 83 4.56 -4.47 -2.09
C MET A 83 4.54 -5.92 -2.61
N LYS A 84 3.93 -6.85 -1.87
CA LYS A 84 3.77 -8.25 -2.30
C LYS A 84 3.12 -8.37 -3.68
N HIS A 85 2.11 -7.54 -3.96
CA HIS A 85 1.38 -7.57 -5.22
C HIS A 85 1.96 -6.68 -6.33
N GLN A 86 2.78 -5.68 -5.99
CA GLN A 86 3.28 -4.68 -6.93
C GLN A 86 4.75 -4.91 -7.30
N ALA A 87 5.60 -5.29 -6.33
CA ALA A 87 7.04 -5.52 -6.52
C ALA A 87 7.33 -6.80 -7.33
N SER A 88 6.46 -7.82 -7.26
CA SER A 88 6.59 -9.07 -8.03
C SER A 88 6.55 -8.88 -9.55
N ARG A 89 6.23 -7.67 -10.03
CA ARG A 89 6.23 -7.33 -11.47
C ARG A 89 7.59 -6.89 -12.01
N SER A 90 8.59 -6.59 -11.17
CA SER A 90 9.93 -6.19 -11.62
C SER A 90 10.84 -7.37 -12.01
N GLY A 91 10.34 -8.62 -11.94
CA GLY A 91 11.11 -9.82 -12.32
C GLY A 91 12.21 -10.22 -11.33
N SER A 92 12.42 -9.43 -10.29
CA SER A 92 13.31 -9.69 -9.16
C SER A 92 12.48 -10.05 -7.93
N SER A 93 12.84 -11.14 -7.26
CA SER A 93 12.29 -11.48 -5.94
C SER A 93 12.89 -10.53 -4.91
N LEU A 94 12.37 -9.31 -4.84
CA LEU A 94 12.73 -8.37 -3.79
C LEU A 94 12.25 -8.92 -2.43
N PRO A 95 13.04 -8.75 -1.35
CA PRO A 95 12.57 -9.10 -0.02
C PRO A 95 11.30 -8.30 0.31
N LEU A 96 10.38 -8.90 1.05
CA LEU A 96 9.22 -8.19 1.58
C LEU A 96 9.49 -7.79 3.03
N PRO A 97 9.10 -6.58 3.46
CA PRO A 97 9.19 -6.21 4.86
C PRO A 97 8.27 -7.06 5.73
N THR A 98 8.71 -7.28 6.97
CA THR A 98 7.85 -7.68 8.09
C THR A 98 7.26 -6.45 8.77
N VAL A 99 6.21 -6.63 9.56
CA VAL A 99 5.62 -5.52 10.33
C VAL A 99 6.63 -5.03 11.38
N GLU A 100 7.33 -5.96 12.03
CA GLU A 100 8.38 -5.68 13.01
C GLU A 100 9.47 -4.80 12.42
N GLU A 101 9.98 -5.11 11.23
CA GLU A 101 11.01 -4.28 10.58
C GLU A 101 10.53 -2.84 10.31
N LEU A 102 9.31 -2.68 9.80
CA LEU A 102 8.76 -1.35 9.54
C LEU A 102 8.48 -0.57 10.83
N ARG A 103 8.03 -1.27 11.88
CA ARG A 103 7.80 -0.72 13.22
C ARG A 103 9.10 -0.26 13.86
N ASP A 104 10.15 -1.08 13.79
CA ASP A 104 11.47 -0.75 14.33
C ASP A 104 12.06 0.49 13.66
N ILE A 105 11.84 0.65 12.35
CA ILE A 105 12.22 1.87 11.61
C ILE A 105 11.41 3.07 12.09
N PHE A 106 10.09 2.93 12.24
CA PHE A 106 9.23 4.01 12.72
C PHE A 106 9.63 4.49 14.13
N LEU A 107 10.03 3.56 14.99
CA LEU A 107 10.48 3.84 16.37
C LEU A 107 11.97 4.20 16.47
N SER A 108 12.67 4.29 15.34
CA SER A 108 14.10 4.62 15.32
C SER A 108 14.36 6.10 15.65
N GLY A 109 15.61 6.42 16.04
CA GLY A 109 16.04 7.79 16.33
C GLY A 109 15.77 8.77 15.18
N PRO A 110 16.17 8.48 13.93
CA PRO A 110 15.90 9.37 12.79
C PRO A 110 14.41 9.67 12.55
N MET A 111 13.55 8.65 12.68
CA MET A 111 12.10 8.86 12.54
C MET A 111 11.49 9.62 13.70
N THR A 112 12.01 9.40 14.92
CA THR A 112 11.60 10.17 16.10
C THR A 112 11.96 11.65 15.93
N GLU A 113 13.18 11.96 15.49
CA GLU A 113 13.61 13.32 15.19
C GLU A 113 12.77 13.97 14.08
N TYR A 114 12.48 13.23 13.00
CA TYR A 114 11.58 13.69 11.94
C TYR A 114 10.20 14.05 12.49
N ASN A 115 9.60 13.16 13.26
CA ASN A 115 8.27 13.34 13.87
C ASN A 115 8.23 14.54 14.82
N GLU A 116 9.27 14.72 15.65
CA GLU A 116 9.38 15.85 16.57
C GLU A 116 9.39 17.20 15.83
N VAL A 117 10.13 17.30 14.71
CA VAL A 117 10.24 18.52 13.91
C VAL A 117 8.89 18.96 13.34
N VAL A 118 8.03 18.00 12.98
CA VAL A 118 6.71 18.27 12.42
C VAL A 118 5.57 18.20 13.45
N GLY A 119 5.90 18.03 14.74
CA GLY A 119 4.94 18.01 15.84
C GLY A 119 4.07 16.75 15.89
N LEU A 120 4.53 15.64 15.32
CA LEU A 120 3.87 14.35 15.38
C LEU A 120 4.41 13.55 16.59
N SER A 121 3.50 12.93 17.34
CA SER A 121 3.83 12.17 18.56
C SER A 121 3.09 10.82 18.65
N ASN A 122 2.46 10.42 17.55
CA ASN A 122 1.79 9.14 17.46
C ASN A 122 2.81 7.99 17.49
N VAL A 123 2.51 6.95 18.27
CA VAL A 123 3.37 5.75 18.44
C VAL A 123 2.90 4.56 17.59
N ASN A 124 1.71 4.70 16.99
CA ASN A 124 1.10 3.90 15.95
C ASN A 124 0.26 4.84 15.07
N ASP A 125 -0.58 4.33 14.17
CA ASP A 125 -1.54 5.17 13.44
C ASP A 125 -0.89 6.21 12.51
N LEU A 126 -0.07 5.73 11.57
CA LEU A 126 0.83 6.55 10.77
C LEU A 126 0.10 7.46 9.76
N THR A 127 0.62 8.66 9.58
CA THR A 127 0.28 9.51 8.43
C THR A 127 0.95 9.00 7.15
N ALA A 128 0.50 9.49 5.98
CA ALA A 128 1.06 9.07 4.70
C ALA A 128 2.53 9.51 4.56
N ASP A 129 2.89 10.66 5.12
CA ASP A 129 4.28 11.15 5.20
C ASP A 129 5.15 10.20 6.03
N GLN A 130 4.67 9.80 7.22
CA GLN A 130 5.38 8.85 8.08
C GLN A 130 5.56 7.50 7.40
N LEU A 131 4.50 6.97 6.77
CA LEU A 131 4.57 5.71 6.05
C LEU A 131 5.56 5.78 4.86
N SER A 132 5.58 6.91 4.14
CA SER A 132 6.52 7.12 3.04
C SER A 132 7.97 7.14 3.53
N ALA A 133 8.25 7.82 4.64
CA ALA A 133 9.58 7.86 5.24
C ALA A 133 10.03 6.49 5.74
N VAL A 134 9.13 5.74 6.41
CA VAL A 134 9.41 4.36 6.85
C VAL A 134 9.73 3.45 5.66
N PHE A 135 8.99 3.55 4.56
CA PHE A 135 9.23 2.73 3.37
C PHE A 135 10.56 3.08 2.67
N GLU A 136 10.91 4.37 2.62
CA GLU A 136 12.20 4.83 2.10
C GLU A 136 13.37 4.24 2.91
N GLU A 137 13.34 4.41 4.23
CA GLU A 137 14.41 3.94 5.11
C GLU A 137 14.51 2.41 5.12
N TRP A 138 13.39 1.70 5.04
CA TRP A 138 13.40 0.25 4.88
C TRP A 138 14.10 -0.15 3.57
N GLY A 139 13.78 0.53 2.47
CA GLY A 139 14.40 0.32 1.17
C GLY A 139 15.90 0.55 1.20
N ARG A 140 16.35 1.64 1.85
CA ARG A 140 17.76 1.98 2.03
C ARG A 140 18.52 0.89 2.78
N ALA A 141 17.90 0.28 3.78
CA ALA A 141 18.53 -0.74 4.63
C ALA A 141 18.51 -2.15 4.02
N ASN A 142 17.49 -2.50 3.22
CA ASN A 142 17.20 -3.90 2.87
C ASN A 142 17.29 -4.23 1.37
N LEU A 143 17.39 -3.23 0.50
CA LEU A 143 17.44 -3.43 -0.96
C LEU A 143 18.86 -3.23 -1.51
N PRO A 144 19.16 -3.75 -2.72
CA PRO A 144 20.46 -3.54 -3.36
C PRO A 144 20.82 -2.05 -3.42
N ALA A 145 22.10 -1.73 -3.18
CA ALA A 145 22.59 -0.37 -3.19
C ALA A 145 22.18 0.38 -4.47
N GLY A 146 21.63 1.59 -4.29
CA GLY A 146 21.09 2.41 -5.37
C GLY A 146 19.60 2.18 -5.65
N THR A 147 18.95 1.18 -5.03
CA THR A 147 17.49 1.05 -5.09
C THR A 147 16.86 2.11 -4.20
N ARG A 148 16.08 3.01 -4.81
CA ARG A 148 15.34 4.07 -4.12
C ARG A 148 13.88 3.66 -3.99
N CYS A 149 13.24 4.00 -2.89
CA CYS A 149 11.84 3.64 -2.62
C CYS A 149 10.97 4.90 -2.57
N GLN A 150 9.75 4.80 -3.08
CA GLN A 150 8.78 5.89 -3.08
C GLN A 150 7.37 5.33 -2.89
N LEU A 151 6.58 5.98 -2.04
CA LEU A 151 5.21 5.59 -1.76
C LEU A 151 4.22 6.60 -2.37
N GLY A 152 3.20 6.09 -3.04
CA GLY A 152 2.01 6.83 -3.38
C GLY A 152 0.79 6.28 -2.65
N TYR A 153 -0.28 7.06 -2.60
CA TYR A 153 -1.57 6.60 -2.10
C TYR A 153 -2.73 7.09 -2.98
N VAL A 154 -3.84 6.38 -2.91
CA VAL A 154 -5.13 6.81 -3.48
C VAL A 154 -6.03 7.20 -2.32
N THR A 155 -6.60 8.41 -2.38
CA THR A 155 -7.55 8.94 -1.39
C THR A 155 -8.94 8.28 -1.51
N ASP A 156 -9.83 8.57 -0.56
CA ASP A 156 -11.24 8.16 -0.57
C ASP A 156 -12.02 8.67 -1.80
N ASP A 157 -11.71 9.88 -2.29
CA ASP A 157 -12.25 10.43 -3.53
C ASP A 157 -11.54 9.92 -4.80
N GLY A 158 -10.65 8.94 -4.65
CA GLY A 158 -10.00 8.23 -5.75
C GLY A 158 -8.81 8.97 -6.36
N VAL A 159 -8.29 10.00 -5.69
CA VAL A 159 -7.19 10.84 -6.20
C VAL A 159 -5.85 10.19 -5.89
N PRO A 160 -5.03 9.87 -6.91
CA PRO A 160 -3.66 9.43 -6.66
C PRO A 160 -2.78 10.61 -6.23
N VAL A 161 -2.07 10.41 -5.13
CA VAL A 161 -1.07 11.32 -4.59
C VAL A 161 0.26 10.56 -4.48
N MET A 162 1.35 11.20 -4.87
CA MET A 162 2.70 10.64 -4.76
C MET A 162 3.48 11.44 -3.73
N MET A 163 4.17 10.74 -2.84
CA MET A 163 5.00 11.37 -1.82
C MET A 163 6.39 11.64 -2.38
N ASN A 164 6.91 12.84 -2.14
CA ASN A 164 8.33 13.11 -2.34
C ASN A 164 9.11 12.49 -1.20
N THR A 165 10.31 12.04 -1.49
CA THR A 165 11.32 11.71 -0.49
C THR A 165 12.56 12.58 -0.71
N PRO A 166 13.50 12.67 0.24
CA PRO A 166 14.79 13.33 0.02
C PRO A 166 15.53 12.82 -1.24
N ASP A 167 15.36 11.54 -1.59
CA ASP A 167 16.07 10.89 -2.70
C ASP A 167 15.25 10.78 -4.01
N VAL A 168 13.93 11.02 -3.97
CA VAL A 168 13.04 10.85 -5.12
C VAL A 168 11.97 11.95 -5.18
N GLU A 169 12.05 12.77 -6.24
CA GLU A 169 10.97 13.69 -6.59
C GLU A 169 9.83 12.96 -7.32
N THR A 170 8.60 13.45 -7.18
CA THR A 170 7.42 12.92 -7.87
C THR A 170 7.59 12.89 -9.40
N ALA A 171 8.35 13.84 -9.95
CA ALA A 171 8.61 13.92 -11.39
C ALA A 171 9.64 12.90 -11.88
N ASP A 172 10.42 12.26 -10.99
CA ASP A 172 11.51 11.36 -11.35
C ASP A 172 11.00 10.20 -12.25
N PRO A 173 11.47 10.07 -13.50
CA PRO A 173 11.08 8.99 -14.40
C PRO A 173 11.90 7.72 -14.24
N ASP A 174 12.86 7.68 -13.33
CA ASP A 174 13.76 6.54 -13.18
C ASP A 174 12.96 5.26 -12.87
N PRO A 175 13.06 4.23 -13.75
CA PRO A 175 12.38 2.96 -13.57
C PRO A 175 13.00 2.09 -12.47
N THR A 176 14.17 2.44 -11.95
CA THR A 176 14.84 1.73 -10.84
C THR A 176 14.29 2.08 -9.46
N VAL A 177 13.48 3.14 -9.37
CA VAL A 177 12.75 3.47 -8.14
C VAL A 177 11.66 2.43 -7.91
N LEU A 178 11.72 1.72 -6.78
CA LEU A 178 10.65 0.87 -6.31
C LEU A 178 9.48 1.74 -5.82
N ARG A 179 8.42 1.77 -6.63
CA ARG A 179 7.19 2.51 -6.30
C ARG A 179 6.11 1.55 -5.85
N ILE A 180 5.55 1.81 -4.67
CA ILE A 180 4.34 1.14 -4.21
C ILE A 180 3.22 2.14 -4.01
N TRP A 181 1.99 1.65 -4.13
CA TRP A 181 0.78 2.42 -3.90
C TRP A 181 -0.07 1.77 -2.84
N VAL A 182 -0.70 2.56 -1.98
CA VAL A 182 -1.70 2.10 -0.99
C VAL A 182 -3.02 2.86 -1.18
N PHE A 183 -4.08 2.41 -0.54
CA PHE A 183 -5.29 3.21 -0.37
C PHE A 183 -5.29 3.83 1.02
N ASN A 184 -5.81 5.05 1.16
CA ASN A 184 -5.95 5.77 2.42
C ASN A 184 -7.25 6.58 2.42
N ASP A 185 -8.17 6.30 3.35
CA ASP A 185 -9.42 7.08 3.50
C ASP A 185 -9.31 8.27 4.47
N GLY A 186 -8.13 8.51 5.02
CA GLY A 186 -7.85 9.63 5.91
C GLY A 186 -8.04 10.96 5.21
N ALA A 187 -8.93 11.79 5.76
CA ALA A 187 -9.33 13.07 5.22
C ALA A 187 -8.14 13.90 4.67
N SER A 188 -8.13 14.02 3.34
CA SER A 188 -7.45 14.95 2.45
C SER A 188 -6.43 15.93 3.08
N LEU A 189 -5.19 15.94 2.56
CA LEU A 189 -4.31 17.12 2.43
C LEU A 189 -3.96 17.92 3.72
N ARG A 190 -4.33 17.45 4.92
CA ARG A 190 -4.08 18.12 6.22
C ARG A 190 -3.36 17.24 7.25
N GLY A 191 -2.73 16.14 6.83
CA GLY A 191 -2.05 15.23 7.75
C GLY A 191 -3.02 14.40 8.60
N GLY A 192 -4.21 14.11 8.07
CA GLY A 192 -5.17 13.24 8.73
C GLY A 192 -4.67 11.81 8.81
N VAL A 193 -4.86 11.23 9.98
CA VAL A 193 -4.80 9.79 10.24
C VAL A 193 -6.00 9.13 9.53
N GLY A 194 -5.77 8.04 8.81
CA GLY A 194 -6.78 7.33 8.04
C GLY A 194 -6.60 5.82 8.06
N HIS A 195 -7.61 5.09 7.63
CA HIS A 195 -7.49 3.66 7.41
C HIS A 195 -6.75 3.39 6.10
N TYR A 196 -5.75 2.52 6.19
CA TYR A 196 -4.97 2.11 5.03
C TYR A 196 -5.34 0.71 4.58
N GLU A 197 -5.36 0.54 3.27
CA GLU A 197 -5.50 -0.75 2.64
C GLU A 197 -4.40 -0.97 1.61
N GLY A 198 -3.99 -2.23 1.46
CA GLY A 198 -3.16 -2.59 0.33
C GLY A 198 -3.94 -2.43 -0.96
N ILE A 199 -3.27 -2.17 -2.07
CA ILE A 199 -3.91 -2.21 -3.40
C ILE A 199 -3.12 -3.05 -4.37
N ARG A 200 -3.84 -3.60 -5.35
CA ARG A 200 -3.24 -4.34 -6.46
C ARG A 200 -4.01 -4.12 -7.75
N ARG A 201 -3.38 -4.47 -8.88
CA ARG A 201 -4.10 -4.49 -10.15
C ARG A 201 -5.23 -5.53 -10.08
N PRO A 202 -6.36 -5.29 -10.76
CA PRO A 202 -7.36 -6.34 -10.99
C PRO A 202 -6.70 -7.53 -11.68
N ALA A 203 -7.21 -8.73 -11.42
CA ALA A 203 -6.83 -9.87 -12.24
C ALA A 203 -7.22 -9.58 -13.69
N VAL A 204 -6.33 -9.89 -14.64
CA VAL A 204 -6.72 -9.89 -16.05
C VAL A 204 -7.81 -10.95 -16.20
N GLU A 205 -8.95 -10.62 -16.82
CA GLU A 205 -9.95 -11.64 -17.14
C GLU A 205 -9.26 -12.80 -17.87
N GLY A 206 -9.29 -14.00 -17.27
CA GLY A 206 -8.65 -15.21 -17.81
C GLY A 206 -7.23 -15.51 -17.30
N ALA A 207 -6.65 -14.73 -16.39
CA ALA A 207 -5.38 -15.09 -15.75
C ALA A 207 -5.61 -15.97 -14.50
N GLU A 208 -5.08 -17.19 -14.52
CA GLU A 208 -4.99 -18.01 -13.31
C GLU A 208 -4.15 -17.29 -12.24
N PRO A 209 -4.51 -17.39 -10.94
CA PRO A 209 -3.67 -16.86 -9.88
C PRO A 209 -2.31 -17.58 -9.90
N PRO A 210 -1.20 -16.87 -9.62
CA PRO A 210 0.09 -17.51 -9.48
C PRO A 210 0.02 -18.56 -8.35
N ARG A 211 0.53 -19.76 -8.67
CA ARG A 211 0.62 -20.91 -7.75
C ARG A 211 1.68 -20.68 -6.68
#